data_AF-A0AAW6RHE2-F1
#
_entry.id   AF-A0AAW6RHE2-F1
#
_cell.length_a   1.000
_cell.length_b   1.000
_cell.length_c   1.000
_cell.angle_alpha   90.00
_cell.angle_beta   90.00
_cell.angle_gamma   90.00
#
_symmetry.space_group_name_H-M   'P 1'
#
loop_
_entity.id
_entity.type
_entity.pdbx_description
1 polymer ?
#
loop_
_entity_poly.entity_id
_entity_poly.type
_entity_poly.pdbx_seq_one_letter_code
_entity_poly.pdbx_strand_id
1 'polypeptide(L)'
;RVTLRIDGELIHATNGTHLIKTLPNPLDLENIRRLTGVREASTPLPPAPPSGPQSVQRRVPKSGQIMVASQRLRVSPTYAGTIVTIIVDDHHLRVLDGARELSLHARTTTKTIRNFNAHRPHRR
;
A
#
# COMPACT_ATOMS: atom_id res chain seq x y z
N ARG A 1 -14.70 9.53 4.84
CA ARG A 1 -15.94 9.27 4.08
C ARG A 1 -15.72 8.00 3.27
N VAL A 2 -16.62 7.02 3.33
CA VAL A 2 -16.54 5.76 2.58
C VAL A 2 -17.74 5.70 1.64
N THR A 3 -17.55 5.19 0.42
CA THR A 3 -18.60 4.94 -0.55
C THR A 3 -18.77 3.43 -0.68
N LEU A 4 -20.01 2.95 -0.60
CA LEU A 4 -20.34 1.56 -0.91
C LEU A 4 -20.85 1.49 -2.34
N ARG A 5 -20.31 0.58 -3.14
CA ARG A 5 -20.76 0.27 -4.49
C ARG A 5 -21.34 -1.14 -4.48
N ILE A 6 -22.60 -1.25 -4.86
CA ILE A 6 -23.32 -2.53 -4.94
C ILE A 6 -23.15 -3.03 -6.37
N ASP A 7 -22.62 -4.23 -6.53
CA ASP A 7 -22.34 -4.86 -7.82
C ASP A 7 -22.82 -6.31 -7.77
N GLY A 8 -24.12 -6.50 -8.03
CA GLY A 8 -24.79 -7.81 -7.97
C GLY A 8 -24.60 -8.49 -6.61
N GLU A 9 -23.85 -9.59 -6.60
CA GLU A 9 -23.56 -10.40 -5.41
C GLU A 9 -22.47 -9.80 -4.49
N LEU A 10 -21.86 -8.67 -4.86
CA LEU A 10 -20.78 -8.06 -4.10
C LEU A 10 -21.10 -6.62 -3.70
N ILE A 11 -20.52 -6.19 -2.57
CA ILE A 11 -20.39 -4.80 -2.18
C ILE A 11 -18.91 -4.44 -2.08
N HIS A 12 -18.54 -3.33 -2.72
CA HIS A 12 -17.21 -2.74 -2.66
C HIS A 12 -17.22 -1.47 -1.83
N ALA A 13 -16.41 -1.45 -0.77
CA ALA A 13 -16.15 -0.25 0.02
C ALA A 13 -14.96 0.50 -0.57
N THR A 14 -15.15 1.75 -0.96
CA THR A 14 -14.11 2.61 -1.53
C THR A 14 -13.91 3.91 -0.74
N ASN A 15 -12.71 4.46 -0.83
CA ASN A 15 -12.39 5.81 -0.33
C ASN A 15 -11.64 6.57 -1.43
N GLY A 16 -12.36 7.43 -2.13
CA GLY A 16 -11.85 8.10 -3.33
C GLY A 16 -11.45 7.09 -4.40
N THR A 17 -10.17 7.07 -4.75
CA THR A 17 -9.57 6.17 -5.75
C THR A 17 -9.06 4.85 -5.19
N HIS A 18 -9.39 4.50 -3.94
CA HIS A 18 -8.90 3.27 -3.31
C HIS A 18 -10.04 2.30 -3.02
N LEU A 19 -9.90 1.05 -3.47
CA LEU A 19 -10.72 -0.08 -3.02
C LEU A 19 -10.21 -0.53 -1.64
N ILE A 20 -11.07 -0.45 -0.63
CA ILE A 20 -10.74 -0.81 0.75
C ILE A 20 -11.10 -2.27 1.02
N LYS A 21 -12.28 -2.69 0.55
CA LYS A 21 -12.83 -4.02 0.86
C LYS A 21 -13.84 -4.46 -0.19
N THR A 22 -13.88 -5.76 -0.45
CA THR A 22 -14.96 -6.42 -1.19
C THR A 22 -15.58 -7.46 -0.25
N LEU A 23 -16.91 -7.51 -0.22
CA LEU A 23 -17.69 -8.43 0.60
C LEU A 23 -18.86 -8.99 -0.21
N PRO A 24 -19.41 -10.17 0.15
CA PRO A 24 -20.73 -10.58 -0.33
C PRO A 24 -21.77 -9.49 -0.04
N ASN A 25 -22.66 -9.26 -0.99
CA ASN A 25 -23.78 -8.33 -0.86
C ASN A 25 -24.88 -8.99 -0.01
N PRO A 26 -25.19 -8.47 1.18
CA PRO A 26 -26.28 -9.00 2.00
C PRO A 26 -27.66 -8.45 1.58
N LEU A 27 -27.72 -7.52 0.62
CA LEU A 27 -28.95 -6.87 0.19
C LEU A 27 -29.55 -7.62 -1.00
N ASP A 28 -30.81 -8.01 -0.85
CA ASP A 28 -31.64 -8.46 -1.96
C ASP A 28 -32.12 -7.27 -2.83
N LEU A 29 -32.75 -7.59 -3.97
CA LEU A 29 -33.25 -6.60 -4.92
C LEU A 29 -34.30 -5.66 -4.31
N GLU A 30 -35.11 -6.13 -3.37
CA GLU A 30 -36.15 -5.30 -2.75
C GLU A 30 -35.53 -4.25 -1.83
N ASN A 31 -34.56 -4.64 -0.99
CA ASN A 31 -33.81 -3.74 -0.15
C ASN A 31 -33.00 -2.74 -0.97
N ILE A 32 -32.41 -3.15 -2.09
CA ILE A 32 -31.69 -2.25 -3.00
C ILE A 32 -32.64 -1.16 -3.55
N ARG A 33 -33.85 -1.51 -3.98
CA ARG A 33 -34.84 -0.56 -4.53
C ARG A 33 -35.30 0.48 -3.51
N ARG A 34 -35.24 0.15 -2.22
CA ARG A 34 -35.63 1.05 -1.12
C ARG A 34 -34.53 2.01 -0.69
N LEU A 35 -33.31 1.89 -1.23
CA LEU A 35 -32.21 2.77 -0.86
C LEU A 35 -32.46 4.19 -1.36
N THR A 36 -32.24 5.18 -0.48
CA THR A 36 -32.33 6.60 -0.80
C THR A 36 -30.94 7.24 -0.84
N GLY A 37 -30.76 8.29 -1.63
CA GLY A 37 -29.45 8.94 -1.80
C GLY A 37 -28.41 8.11 -2.55
N VAL A 38 -28.84 7.05 -3.22
CA VAL A 38 -28.01 6.27 -4.16
C VAL A 38 -27.90 6.98 -5.50
N ARG A 39 -26.81 6.71 -6.21
CA ARG A 39 -26.60 7.15 -7.58
C ARG A 39 -26.00 6.01 -8.38
N GLU A 40 -26.29 5.99 -9.67
CA GLU A 40 -25.56 5.11 -10.58
C GLU A 40 -24.06 5.42 -10.54
N ALA A 41 -23.28 4.35 -10.62
CA ALA A 41 -21.84 4.47 -10.59
C ALA A 41 -21.31 4.89 -11.96
N SER A 42 -20.93 6.17 -12.09
CA SER A 42 -20.42 6.73 -13.36
C SER A 42 -18.92 6.49 -13.61
N THR A 43 -18.19 6.01 -12.60
CA THR A 43 -16.75 5.72 -12.70
C THR A 43 -16.47 4.24 -12.51
N PRO A 44 -15.42 3.68 -13.13
CA PRO A 44 -15.03 2.28 -12.91
C PRO A 44 -14.70 2.03 -11.43
N LEU A 45 -14.87 0.79 -11.00
CA LEU A 45 -14.42 0.38 -9.67
C LEU A 45 -12.91 0.62 -9.55
N PRO A 46 -12.42 1.25 -8.47
CA PRO A 46 -10.98 1.37 -8.26
C PRO A 46 -10.30 0.00 -8.30
N PRO A 47 -9.10 -0.11 -8.89
CA PRO A 47 -8.40 -1.38 -8.94
C PRO A 47 -8.15 -1.90 -7.53
N ALA A 48 -8.14 -3.23 -7.40
CA ALA A 48 -7.70 -3.86 -6.16
C ALA A 48 -6.28 -3.38 -5.82
N PRO A 49 -5.95 -3.27 -4.52
CA PRO A 49 -4.57 -3.05 -4.12
C PRO A 49 -3.66 -4.06 -4.83
N PRO A 50 -2.48 -3.67 -5.32
CA PRO A 50 -1.59 -4.59 -6.01
C PRO A 50 -1.33 -5.80 -5.12
N SER A 51 -1.65 -6.98 -5.65
CA SER A 51 -1.32 -8.26 -5.04
C SER A 51 0.14 -8.56 -5.36
N GLY A 52 0.97 -8.75 -4.34
CA GLY A 52 2.39 -9.07 -4.49
C GLY A 52 3.34 -8.06 -3.84
N PRO A 53 4.65 -8.29 -4.00
CA PRO A 53 5.65 -7.54 -3.27
C PRO A 53 5.62 -6.05 -3.63
N GLN A 54 5.45 -5.19 -2.63
CA GLN A 54 5.42 -3.75 -2.84
C GLN A 54 6.84 -3.18 -2.83
N SER A 55 7.22 -2.38 -3.83
CA SER A 55 8.52 -1.71 -3.85
C SER A 55 8.44 -0.31 -3.21
N VAL A 56 9.37 -0.02 -2.31
CA VAL A 56 9.46 1.26 -1.60
C VAL A 56 10.87 1.80 -1.72
N GLN A 57 11.06 3.11 -1.96
CA GLN A 57 12.39 3.70 -1.97
C GLN A 57 12.67 4.51 -0.70
N ARG A 58 13.87 4.33 -0.14
CA ARG A 58 14.36 5.11 1.01
C ARG A 58 15.79 5.55 0.79
N ARG A 59 16.07 6.80 1.17
CA ARG A 59 17.45 7.25 1.30
C ARG A 59 18.00 6.79 2.64
N VAL A 60 19.15 6.12 2.63
CA VAL A 60 19.82 5.68 3.85
C VAL A 60 20.41 6.92 4.56
N PRO A 61 20.01 7.22 5.82
CA PRO A 61 20.60 8.31 6.58
C PRO A 61 22.00 7.95 7.08
N LYS A 62 22.75 8.93 7.61
CA LYS A 62 24.08 8.70 8.23
C LYS A 62 24.06 7.64 9.34
N SER A 63 22.93 7.46 10.03
CA SER A 63 22.78 6.42 11.04
C SER A 63 22.75 4.99 10.46
N GLY A 64 22.50 4.82 9.16
CA GLY A 64 22.38 3.51 8.51
C GLY A 64 21.07 2.76 8.79
N GLN A 65 20.08 3.42 9.42
CA GLN A 65 18.79 2.82 9.75
C GLN A 65 17.65 3.53 9.03
N ILE A 66 16.81 2.78 8.32
CA ILE A 66 15.65 3.29 7.58
C ILE A 66 14.34 2.84 8.23
N MET A 67 13.23 3.49 7.88
CA MET A 67 11.90 3.14 8.36
C MET A 67 10.97 2.76 7.20
N VAL A 68 10.34 1.58 7.31
CA VAL A 68 9.38 1.04 6.34
C VAL A 68 8.21 0.44 7.12
N ALA A 69 6.98 0.82 6.79
CA ALA A 69 5.76 0.36 7.48
C ALA A 69 5.80 0.48 9.03
N SER A 70 6.45 1.52 9.57
CA SER A 70 6.72 1.70 11.02
C SER A 70 7.70 0.69 11.64
N GLN A 71 8.36 -0.14 10.84
CA GLN A 71 9.45 -1.01 11.24
C GLN A 71 10.80 -0.36 10.90
N ARG A 72 11.76 -0.44 11.83
CA ARG A 72 13.12 0.05 11.62
C ARG A 72 13.98 -1.06 11.02
N LEU A 73 14.67 -0.77 9.92
CA LEU A 73 15.56 -1.70 9.23
C LEU A 73 16.99 -1.18 9.29
N ARG A 74 17.92 -2.02 9.77
CA ARG A 74 19.35 -1.71 9.81
C ARG A 74 19.96 -2.16 8.48
N VAL A 75 20.44 -1.19 7.69
CA VAL A 75 21.16 -1.46 6.44
C VAL A 75 22.65 -1.43 6.76
N SER A 76 23.27 -0.26 6.71
CA SER A 76 24.58 0.06 7.28
C SER A 76 24.87 1.54 7.04
N PRO A 77 25.59 2.24 7.93
CA PRO A 77 26.05 3.61 7.68
C PRO A 77 26.90 3.76 6.41
N THR A 78 27.52 2.68 5.94
CA THR A 78 28.34 2.65 4.70
C THR A 78 27.55 3.03 3.45
N TYR A 79 26.25 2.76 3.43
CA TYR A 79 25.35 3.12 2.32
C TYR A 79 24.69 4.49 2.53
N ALA A 80 25.15 5.31 3.47
CA ALA A 80 24.57 6.62 3.75
C ALA A 80 24.54 7.51 2.49
N GLY A 81 23.37 8.06 2.18
CA GLY A 81 23.15 8.86 0.98
C GLY A 81 22.59 8.08 -0.21
N THR A 82 22.76 6.76 -0.24
CA THR A 82 22.21 5.88 -1.28
C THR A 82 20.70 5.76 -1.16
N ILE A 83 20.01 5.73 -2.32
CA ILE A 83 18.58 5.40 -2.39
C ILE A 83 18.47 3.88 -2.60
N VAL A 84 17.99 3.19 -1.58
CA VAL A 84 17.76 1.74 -1.63
C VAL A 84 16.29 1.46 -1.96
N THR A 85 16.06 0.36 -2.67
CA THR A 85 14.73 -0.19 -2.94
C THR A 85 14.43 -1.28 -1.91
N ILE A 86 13.28 -1.20 -1.26
CA ILE A 86 12.81 -2.17 -0.30
C ILE A 86 11.64 -2.89 -0.93
N ILE A 87 11.81 -4.19 -1.17
CA ILE A 87 10.73 -5.08 -1.59
C ILE A 87 10.04 -5.58 -0.32
N VAL A 88 8.77 -5.22 -0.18
CA VAL A 88 7.92 -5.58 0.95
C VAL A 88 7.04 -6.73 0.54
N ASP A 89 7.43 -7.92 0.99
CA ASP A 89 6.68 -9.17 0.86
C ASP A 89 5.80 -9.39 2.10
N ASP A 90 5.06 -10.49 2.14
CA ASP A 90 4.18 -10.85 3.24
C ASP A 90 4.98 -11.16 4.52
N HIS A 91 6.12 -11.83 4.38
CA HIS A 91 6.93 -12.27 5.51
C HIS A 91 8.29 -11.58 5.63
N HIS A 92 8.76 -10.93 4.56
CA HIS A 92 10.11 -10.39 4.51
C HIS A 92 10.17 -9.00 3.87
N LEU A 93 11.21 -8.26 4.26
CA LEU A 93 11.59 -6.97 3.72
C LEU A 93 13.00 -7.11 3.15
N ARG A 94 13.14 -7.06 1.83
CA ARG A 94 14.43 -7.16 1.13
C ARG A 94 14.91 -5.78 0.77
N VAL A 95 16.11 -5.40 1.20
CA VAL A 95 16.74 -4.12 0.86
C VAL A 95 17.72 -4.35 -0.27
N LEU A 96 17.55 -3.60 -1.35
CA LEU A 96 18.30 -3.71 -2.60
C LEU A 96 18.97 -2.37 -2.94
N ASP A 97 20.18 -2.42 -3.47
CA ASP A 97 20.83 -1.33 -4.22
C ASP A 97 20.97 -1.76 -5.68
N GLY A 98 20.10 -1.24 -6.55
CA GLY A 98 19.90 -1.79 -7.88
C GLY A 98 19.48 -3.27 -7.83
N ALA A 99 20.30 -4.15 -8.39
CA ALA A 99 20.09 -5.60 -8.39
C ALA A 99 20.75 -6.31 -7.18
N ARG A 100 21.56 -5.61 -6.39
CA ARG A 100 22.31 -6.21 -5.27
C ARG A 100 21.47 -6.21 -4.01
N GLU A 101 21.29 -7.37 -3.40
CA GLU A 101 20.69 -7.47 -2.06
C GLU A 101 21.69 -7.05 -0.98
N LEU A 102 21.28 -6.08 -0.15
CA LEU A 102 22.05 -5.55 0.97
C LEU A 102 21.68 -6.25 2.28
N SER A 103 20.39 -6.45 2.52
CA SER A 103 19.90 -7.09 3.73
C SER A 103 18.49 -7.65 3.56
N LEU A 104 18.19 -8.67 4.37
CA LEU A 104 16.87 -9.28 4.52
C LEU A 104 16.40 -9.09 5.96
N HIS A 105 15.15 -8.68 6.15
CA HIS A 105 14.54 -8.57 7.47
C HIS A 105 13.18 -9.28 7.50
N ALA A 106 12.85 -9.93 8.60
CA ALA A 106 11.49 -10.42 8.81
C ALA A 106 10.52 -9.24 8.90
N ARG A 107 9.35 -9.33 8.26
CA ARG A 107 8.30 -8.33 8.35
C ARG A 107 7.52 -8.55 9.65
N THR A 108 7.63 -7.61 10.58
CA THR A 108 6.97 -7.70 11.89
C THR A 108 5.68 -6.87 11.95
N THR A 109 5.21 -6.36 10.82
CA THR A 109 4.03 -5.48 10.76
C THR A 109 3.28 -5.59 9.44
N THR A 110 1.96 -5.67 9.53
CA THR A 110 1.03 -5.70 8.39
C THR A 110 0.50 -4.31 8.04
N LYS A 111 1.01 -3.25 8.68
CA LYS A 111 0.57 -1.87 8.41
C LYS A 111 0.77 -1.54 6.93
N THR A 112 -0.26 -0.95 6.33
CA THR A 112 -0.23 -0.50 4.94
C THR A 112 0.85 0.54 4.73
N ILE A 113 1.60 0.39 3.64
CA ILE A 113 2.59 1.39 3.22
C ILE A 113 1.84 2.58 2.63
N ARG A 114 1.97 3.74 3.26
CA ARG A 114 1.37 5.00 2.76
C ARG A 114 2.30 5.77 1.83
N ASN A 115 3.62 5.70 2.08
CA ASN A 115 4.63 6.48 1.35
C ASN A 115 5.58 5.55 0.61
N PHE A 116 5.38 5.41 -0.70
CA PHE A 116 6.21 4.57 -1.57
C PHE A 116 7.57 5.23 -1.87
N ASN A 117 7.59 6.54 -2.06
CA ASN A 117 8.81 7.32 -2.23
C ASN A 117 8.93 8.35 -1.10
N ALA A 118 9.83 8.10 -0.16
CA ALA A 118 10.13 9.02 0.93
C ALA A 118 11.60 9.47 0.85
N HIS A 119 11.92 10.13 -0.26
CA HIS A 119 13.15 10.88 -0.43
C HIS A 119 12.76 12.26 -0.98
N ARG A 120 13.24 13.35 -0.34
CA ARG A 120 13.13 14.67 -0.95
C ARG A 120 14.17 14.74 -2.07
N PRO A 121 13.81 15.24 -3.28
CA PRO A 121 14.83 15.63 -4.24
C PRO A 121 15.70 16.71 -3.59
N HIS A 122 17.02 16.55 -3.66
CA HIS A 122 17.92 17.60 -3.23
C HIS A 122 17.82 18.74 -4.25
N ARG A 123 17.32 19.90 -3.84
CA ARG A 123 17.46 21.13 -4.64
C ARG A 123 18.95 21.47 -4.63
N ARG A 124 19.59 21.43 -5.80
CA ARG A 124 20.95 21.97 -5.95
C ARG A 124 20.96 23.45 -5.58
#